data_AF-A0A9W6WUN7-F1
#
_entry.id   AF-A0A9W6WUN7-F1
#
_cell.length_a   1.000
_cell.length_b   1.000
_cell.length_c   1.000
_cell.angle_alpha   90.00
_cell.angle_beta   90.00
_cell.angle_gamma   90.00
#
_symmetry.space_group_name_H-M   'P 1'
#
loop_
_entity.id
_entity.type
_entity.pdbx_description
1 polymer ?
#
loop_
_entity_poly.entity_id
_entity_poly.type
_entity_poly.pdbx_seq_one_letter_code
_entity_poly.pdbx_strand_id
1 'polypeptide(L)'
;MEMYQPQPAKITKFWTSLQDLYLRLYTTRLAAVAAIEGHSPAGGCLLAMCCDYRIMTSGKPMIGLNETQLGIVAPTWFRDTFVNTIGHREAEKMLGLGLQVDATKAKAIGLVDEAVALEEVFPRAEAAIGKWLAIPGTINDANVVGCLGCLESELICDRLV
;
A
#
# COMPACT_ATOMS: atom_id res chain seq x y z
N MET A 1 3.76 -11.34 -20.28
CA MET A 1 3.87 -11.09 -18.83
C MET A 1 5.34 -10.75 -18.60
N GLU A 2 5.70 -9.54 -18.15
CA GLU A 2 7.12 -9.09 -18.12
C GLU A 2 8.06 -9.99 -17.29
N MET A 3 7.50 -10.77 -16.35
CA MET A 3 8.22 -11.78 -15.56
C MET A 3 8.28 -13.18 -16.22
N TYR A 4 7.51 -13.43 -17.27
CA TYR A 4 7.53 -14.67 -18.04
C TYR A 4 8.44 -14.47 -19.26
N GLN A 5 9.57 -15.18 -19.28
CA GLN A 5 10.66 -15.01 -20.26
C GLN A 5 11.35 -13.64 -20.19
N PRO A 6 12.06 -13.38 -19.08
CA PRO A 6 12.62 -12.07 -18.78
C PRO A 6 13.68 -11.63 -19.79
N GLN A 7 13.45 -10.48 -20.42
CA GLN A 7 14.52 -9.73 -21.09
C GLN A 7 15.11 -8.75 -20.06
N PRO A 8 16.44 -8.74 -19.82
CA PRO A 8 17.04 -7.92 -18.76
C PRO A 8 16.63 -6.44 -18.83
N ALA A 9 16.63 -5.84 -20.03
CA ALA A 9 16.23 -4.45 -20.22
C ALA A 9 14.76 -4.16 -19.85
N LYS A 10 13.85 -5.12 -20.11
CA LYS A 10 12.43 -4.97 -19.78
C LYS A 10 12.18 -5.12 -18.28
N ILE A 11 12.86 -6.06 -17.63
CA ILE A 11 12.80 -6.20 -16.17
C ILE A 11 13.27 -4.91 -15.52
N THR A 12 14.43 -4.38 -15.93
CA THR A 12 14.97 -3.14 -15.35
C THR A 12 13.97 -2.00 -15.49
N LYS A 13 13.42 -1.80 -16.69
CA LYS A 13 12.42 -0.75 -16.93
C LYS A 13 11.19 -0.93 -16.05
N PHE A 14 10.64 -2.14 -15.99
CA PHE A 14 9.49 -2.45 -15.15
C PHE A 14 9.79 -2.16 -13.66
N TRP A 15 10.95 -2.61 -13.17
CA TRP A 15 11.36 -2.41 -11.79
C TRP A 15 11.54 -0.94 -11.44
N THR A 16 12.21 -0.18 -12.30
CA THR A 16 12.40 1.27 -12.08
C THR A 16 11.07 2.00 -12.09
N SER A 17 10.15 1.65 -13.00
CA SER A 17 8.83 2.28 -13.06
C SER A 17 7.97 1.96 -11.85
N LEU A 18 8.05 0.72 -11.33
CA LEU A 18 7.33 0.34 -10.10
C LEU A 18 7.88 1.05 -8.87
N GLN A 19 9.19 1.18 -8.75
CA GLN A 19 9.84 1.94 -7.68
C GLN A 19 9.47 3.42 -7.73
N ASP A 20 9.48 4.04 -8.92
CA ASP A 20 9.07 5.43 -9.11
C ASP A 20 7.60 5.64 -8.72
N LEU A 21 6.72 4.71 -9.09
CA LEU A 21 5.30 4.75 -8.70
C LEU A 21 5.15 4.64 -7.18
N TYR A 22 5.82 3.67 -6.56
CA TYR A 22 5.81 3.47 -5.12
C TYR A 22 6.26 4.73 -4.39
N LEU A 23 7.41 5.31 -4.75
CA LEU A 23 7.93 6.51 -4.12
C LEU A 23 6.97 7.68 -4.28
N ARG A 24 6.50 7.94 -5.50
CA ARG A 24 5.56 9.06 -5.76
C ARG A 24 4.27 8.94 -4.97
N LEU A 25 3.73 7.73 -4.85
CA LEU A 25 2.47 7.52 -4.13
C LEU A 25 2.70 7.50 -2.61
N TYR A 26 3.73 6.83 -2.12
CA TYR A 26 4.02 6.72 -0.68
C TYR A 26 4.47 8.04 -0.06
N THR A 27 5.12 8.92 -0.84
CA THR A 27 5.58 10.24 -0.38
C THR A 27 4.76 11.39 -0.96
N THR A 28 3.54 11.11 -1.45
CA THR A 28 2.67 12.14 -1.99
C THR A 28 2.25 13.13 -0.89
N ARG A 29 2.00 14.38 -1.28
CA ARG A 29 1.37 15.41 -0.42
C ARG A 29 -0.16 15.41 -0.54
N LEU A 30 -0.71 14.58 -1.43
CA LEU A 30 -2.15 14.47 -1.61
C LEU A 30 -2.70 13.44 -0.64
N ALA A 31 -3.82 13.74 0.02
CA ALA A 31 -4.56 12.72 0.73
C ALA A 31 -5.02 11.63 -0.26
N ALA A 32 -4.76 10.38 0.06
CA ALA A 32 -5.06 9.23 -0.78
C ALA A 32 -5.90 8.20 -0.01
N VAL A 33 -7.03 7.79 -0.60
CA VAL A 33 -7.89 6.74 -0.05
C VAL A 33 -7.99 5.59 -1.06
N ALA A 34 -7.67 4.37 -0.62
CA ALA A 34 -7.79 3.16 -1.42
C ALA A 34 -9.20 2.55 -1.26
N ALA A 35 -9.94 2.51 -2.37
CA ALA A 35 -11.19 1.78 -2.52
C ALA A 35 -10.92 0.39 -3.14
N ILE A 36 -11.00 -0.68 -2.34
CA ILE A 36 -10.56 -2.02 -2.71
C ILE A 36 -11.78 -2.94 -2.90
N GLU A 37 -12.30 -2.96 -4.12
CA GLU A 37 -13.48 -3.75 -4.50
C GLU A 37 -13.17 -5.21 -4.90
N GLY A 38 -11.90 -5.57 -5.03
CA GLY A 38 -11.47 -6.86 -5.56
C GLY A 38 -10.21 -7.41 -4.92
N HIS A 39 -9.73 -8.53 -5.45
CA HIS A 39 -8.48 -9.14 -4.97
C HIS A 39 -7.31 -8.18 -5.15
N SER A 40 -6.48 -8.06 -4.12
CA SER A 40 -5.36 -7.14 -4.07
C SER A 40 -4.06 -7.86 -3.66
N PRO A 41 -3.54 -8.79 -4.50
CA PRO A 41 -2.26 -9.46 -4.25
C PRO A 41 -1.06 -8.55 -4.56
N ALA A 42 0.05 -8.75 -3.84
CA ALA A 42 1.37 -8.19 -4.14
C ALA A 42 1.33 -6.68 -4.48
N GLY A 43 1.44 -6.32 -5.76
CA GLY A 43 1.36 -4.93 -6.23
C GLY A 43 0.06 -4.20 -5.87
N GLY A 44 -1.09 -4.88 -5.84
CA GLY A 44 -2.33 -4.27 -5.36
C GLY A 44 -2.26 -3.92 -3.87
N CYS A 45 -1.72 -4.84 -3.06
CA CYS A 45 -1.51 -4.61 -1.64
C CYS A 45 -0.53 -3.47 -1.39
N LEU A 46 0.53 -3.36 -2.21
CA LEU A 46 1.47 -2.23 -2.17
C LEU A 46 0.75 -0.90 -2.32
N LEU A 47 0.00 -0.75 -3.41
CA LEU A 47 -0.64 0.52 -3.74
C LEU A 47 -1.68 0.89 -2.70
N ALA A 48 -2.39 -0.10 -2.15
CA ALA A 48 -3.29 0.12 -1.03
C ALA A 48 -2.55 0.65 0.21
N MET A 49 -1.41 0.04 0.58
CA MET A 49 -0.61 0.49 1.73
C MET A 49 0.04 1.85 1.52
N CYS A 50 0.23 2.30 0.27
CA CYS A 50 0.69 3.65 0.00
C CYS A 50 -0.37 4.73 0.22
N CYS A 51 -1.64 4.36 0.40
CA CYS A 51 -2.71 5.29 0.70
C CYS A 51 -2.84 5.54 2.21
N ASP A 52 -3.31 6.73 2.58
CA ASP A 52 -3.51 7.12 3.98
C ASP A 52 -4.66 6.34 4.65
N TYR A 53 -5.66 5.95 3.86
CA TYR A 53 -6.83 5.19 4.33
C TYR A 53 -7.22 4.10 3.33
N ARG A 54 -7.67 2.96 3.83
CA ARG A 54 -7.97 1.75 3.03
C ARG A 54 -9.32 1.18 3.40
N ILE A 55 -10.21 1.08 2.42
CA ILE A 55 -11.55 0.50 2.55
C ILE A 55 -11.65 -0.68 1.61
N MET A 56 -12.04 -1.84 2.12
CA MET A 56 -12.12 -3.08 1.34
C MET A 56 -13.52 -3.70 1.38
N THR A 57 -13.94 -4.26 0.26
CA THR A 57 -15.18 -5.05 0.22
C THR A 57 -15.04 -6.36 1.00
N SER A 58 -16.09 -6.71 1.72
CA SER A 58 -16.20 -7.95 2.46
C SER A 58 -16.50 -9.14 1.54
N GLY A 59 -16.21 -10.34 2.02
CA GLY A 59 -16.50 -11.59 1.30
C GLY A 59 -15.25 -12.23 0.69
N LYS A 60 -15.32 -12.59 -0.59
CA LYS A 60 -14.28 -13.39 -1.27
C LYS A 60 -12.95 -12.69 -1.54
N PRO A 61 -12.90 -11.37 -1.79
CA PRO A 61 -11.63 -10.70 -2.08
C PRO A 61 -10.60 -10.84 -0.96
N MET A 62 -9.35 -11.03 -1.37
CA MET A 62 -8.21 -11.25 -0.48
C MET A 62 -7.13 -10.21 -0.76
N ILE A 63 -6.45 -9.75 0.30
CA ILE A 63 -5.34 -8.80 0.25
C ILE A 63 -4.12 -9.34 0.99
N GLY A 64 -2.93 -9.07 0.47
CA GLY A 64 -1.68 -9.46 1.10
C GLY A 64 -0.54 -9.69 0.12
N LEU A 65 0.63 -9.97 0.69
CA LEU A 65 1.89 -10.21 0.00
C LEU A 65 2.11 -11.73 -0.13
N ASN A 66 2.03 -12.25 -1.35
CA ASN A 66 2.08 -13.68 -1.67
C ASN A 66 3.32 -14.07 -2.50
N GLU A 67 4.38 -13.27 -2.44
CA GLU A 67 5.63 -13.43 -3.20
C GLU A 67 6.27 -14.81 -3.00
N THR A 68 6.27 -15.32 -1.77
CA THR A 68 6.84 -16.64 -1.45
C THR A 68 6.11 -17.79 -2.12
N GLN A 69 4.80 -17.66 -2.38
CA GLN A 69 4.02 -18.64 -3.16
C GLN A 69 4.44 -18.67 -4.64
N LEU A 70 5.08 -17.61 -5.12
CA LEU A 70 5.64 -17.50 -6.47
C LEU A 70 7.15 -17.79 -6.50
N GLY A 71 7.76 -18.18 -5.37
CA GLY A 71 9.19 -18.45 -5.27
C GLY A 71 10.09 -17.20 -5.35
N ILE A 72 9.53 -16.03 -5.07
CA ILE A 72 10.27 -14.75 -5.07
C ILE A 72 10.23 -14.11 -3.69
N VAL A 73 11.14 -13.16 -3.47
CA VAL A 73 11.25 -12.41 -2.21
C VAL A 73 10.67 -11.02 -2.41
N ALA A 74 9.83 -10.57 -1.48
CA ALA A 74 9.34 -9.20 -1.45
C ALA A 74 10.54 -8.24 -1.27
N PRO A 75 10.69 -7.19 -2.12
CA PRO A 75 11.71 -6.17 -1.92
C PRO A 75 11.65 -5.55 -0.53
N THR A 76 12.78 -5.01 -0.07
CA THR A 76 12.89 -4.42 1.27
C THR A 76 11.84 -3.34 1.54
N TRP A 77 11.67 -2.37 0.63
CA TRP A 77 10.67 -1.30 0.76
C TRP A 77 9.22 -1.81 0.75
N PHE A 78 8.95 -2.94 0.10
CA PHE A 78 7.65 -3.63 0.14
C PHE A 78 7.38 -4.20 1.54
N ARG A 79 8.36 -4.95 2.05
CA ARG A 79 8.32 -5.57 3.38
C ARG A 79 8.23 -4.52 4.49
N ASP A 80 9.06 -3.49 4.42
CA ASP A 80 9.16 -2.49 5.48
C ASP A 80 7.85 -1.67 5.55
N THR A 81 7.23 -1.36 4.40
CA THR A 81 5.86 -0.78 4.36
C THR A 81 4.82 -1.70 4.99
N PHE A 82 4.89 -3.00 4.70
CA PHE A 82 3.98 -3.98 5.28
C PHE A 82 4.15 -4.10 6.81
N VAL A 83 5.40 -4.10 7.30
CA VAL A 83 5.73 -4.06 8.73
C VAL A 83 5.21 -2.78 9.38
N ASN A 84 5.35 -1.63 8.74
CA ASN A 84 4.83 -0.36 9.23
C ASN A 84 3.29 -0.36 9.31
N THR A 85 2.62 -1.14 8.46
CA THR A 85 1.16 -1.20 8.40
C THR A 85 0.56 -2.15 9.44
N ILE A 86 1.09 -3.38 9.57
CA ILE A 86 0.46 -4.44 10.40
C ILE A 86 1.32 -4.90 11.59
N GLY A 87 2.47 -4.26 11.80
CA GLY A 87 3.43 -4.63 12.83
C GLY A 87 4.28 -5.85 12.48
N HIS A 88 5.40 -5.99 13.18
CA HIS A 88 6.45 -6.96 12.84
C HIS A 88 5.98 -8.42 12.85
N ARG A 89 5.22 -8.83 13.88
CA ARG A 89 4.86 -10.24 14.06
C ARG A 89 3.86 -10.76 13.03
N GLU A 90 2.81 -9.99 12.73
CA GLU A 90 1.85 -10.42 11.70
C GLU A 90 2.51 -10.35 10.32
N ALA A 91 3.36 -9.33 10.07
CA ALA A 91 4.13 -9.22 8.83
C ALA A 91 5.07 -10.43 8.61
N GLU A 92 5.85 -10.82 9.61
CA GLU A 92 6.74 -11.99 9.56
C GLU A 92 5.99 -13.25 9.16
N LYS A 93 4.87 -13.53 9.84
CA LYS A 93 4.04 -14.71 9.57
C LYS A 93 3.45 -14.67 8.15
N MET A 94 2.86 -13.54 7.76
CA MET A 94 2.18 -13.42 6.47
C MET A 94 3.18 -13.45 5.31
N LEU A 95 4.31 -12.77 5.41
CA LEU A 95 5.35 -12.80 4.38
C LEU A 95 6.01 -14.17 4.26
N GLY A 96 6.38 -14.78 5.38
CA GLY A 96 7.04 -16.08 5.40
C GLY A 96 6.18 -17.19 4.80
N LEU A 97 4.87 -17.15 5.03
CA LEU A 97 3.90 -18.11 4.49
C LEU A 97 3.23 -17.63 3.19
N GLY A 98 3.45 -16.40 2.75
CA GLY A 98 2.82 -15.81 1.56
C GLY A 98 1.29 -15.75 1.66
N LEU A 99 0.78 -15.37 2.84
CA LEU A 99 -0.64 -15.37 3.15
C LEU A 99 -1.34 -14.12 2.60
N GLN A 100 -2.58 -14.33 2.17
CA GLN A 100 -3.55 -13.28 1.96
C GLN A 100 -4.71 -13.48 2.92
N VAL A 101 -5.36 -12.39 3.30
CA VAL A 101 -6.48 -12.38 4.25
C VAL A 101 -7.70 -11.70 3.65
N ASP A 102 -8.88 -12.09 4.11
CA ASP A 102 -10.13 -11.42 3.75
C ASP A 102 -10.23 -10.04 4.43
N ALA A 103 -11.21 -9.23 4.04
CA ALA A 103 -11.39 -7.89 4.58
C ALA A 103 -11.59 -7.87 6.12
N THR A 104 -12.23 -8.89 6.69
CA THR A 104 -12.49 -8.97 8.14
C THR A 104 -11.17 -9.11 8.90
N LYS A 105 -10.34 -10.08 8.50
CA LYS A 105 -9.03 -10.29 9.12
C LYS A 105 -8.07 -9.17 8.77
N ALA A 106 -8.11 -8.62 7.55
CA ALA A 106 -7.33 -7.46 7.14
C ALA A 106 -7.60 -6.26 8.06
N LYS A 107 -8.87 -5.99 8.38
CA LYS A 107 -9.25 -4.94 9.33
C LYS A 107 -8.74 -5.22 10.74
N ALA A 108 -8.87 -6.46 11.20
CA ALA A 108 -8.44 -6.87 12.53
C ALA A 108 -6.92 -6.73 12.76
N ILE A 109 -6.10 -6.80 11.70
CA ILE A 109 -4.64 -6.64 11.78
C ILE A 109 -4.14 -5.25 11.37
N GLY A 110 -5.04 -4.32 11.02
CA GLY A 110 -4.68 -2.97 10.57
C GLY A 110 -4.24 -2.86 9.11
N LEU A 111 -4.38 -3.92 8.30
CA LEU A 111 -4.04 -3.89 6.89
C LEU A 111 -5.02 -3.04 6.07
N VAL A 112 -6.29 -3.00 6.50
CA VAL A 112 -7.32 -2.08 5.99
C VAL A 112 -8.02 -1.42 7.18
N ASP A 113 -8.62 -0.26 6.96
CA ASP A 113 -9.28 0.50 8.02
C ASP A 113 -10.78 0.18 8.11
N GLU A 114 -11.41 -0.10 6.96
CA GLU A 114 -12.81 -0.52 6.88
C GLU A 114 -12.99 -1.78 6.03
N ALA A 115 -13.95 -2.61 6.45
CA ALA A 115 -14.46 -3.76 5.73
C ALA A 115 -15.98 -3.59 5.61
N VAL A 116 -16.47 -3.39 4.38
CA VAL A 116 -17.85 -2.98 4.09
C VAL A 116 -18.45 -3.82 2.97
N ALA A 117 -19.75 -3.70 2.68
CA ALA A 117 -20.32 -4.33 1.49
C ALA A 117 -19.77 -3.68 0.20
N LEU A 118 -19.82 -4.39 -0.93
CA LEU A 118 -19.21 -3.93 -2.19
C LEU A 118 -19.77 -2.57 -2.62
N GLU A 119 -21.09 -2.42 -2.56
CA GLU A 119 -21.83 -1.22 -2.88
C GLU A 119 -21.52 -0.03 -1.96
N GLU A 120 -20.93 -0.28 -0.79
CA GLU A 120 -20.53 0.77 0.16
C GLU A 120 -19.08 1.21 -0.02
N VAL A 121 -18.22 0.45 -0.71
CA VAL A 121 -16.77 0.76 -0.79
C VAL A 121 -16.52 2.16 -1.32
N PHE A 122 -17.07 2.50 -2.49
CA PHE A 122 -16.85 3.80 -3.11
C PHE A 122 -17.50 4.96 -2.33
N PRO A 123 -18.80 4.88 -1.91
CA PRO A 123 -19.39 5.91 -1.05
C PRO A 123 -18.62 6.17 0.24
N ARG A 124 -18.09 5.12 0.87
CA ARG A 124 -17.26 5.24 2.08
C ARG A 124 -15.93 5.92 1.77
N ALA A 125 -15.32 5.61 0.64
CA ALA A 125 -14.08 6.25 0.21
C ALA A 125 -14.26 7.75 -0.06
N GLU A 126 -15.36 8.15 -0.72
CA GLU A 126 -15.71 9.57 -0.91
C GLU A 126 -15.94 10.29 0.43
N ALA A 127 -16.66 9.64 1.35
CA ALA A 127 -16.87 10.20 2.68
C ALA A 127 -15.56 10.30 3.48
N ALA A 128 -14.66 9.33 3.35
CA ALA A 128 -13.36 9.33 4.00
C ALA A 128 -12.47 10.44 3.45
N ILE A 129 -12.28 10.54 2.13
CA ILE A 129 -11.43 11.58 1.53
C ILE A 129 -11.95 12.98 1.84
N GLY A 130 -13.27 13.18 1.94
CA GLY A 130 -13.87 14.45 2.39
C GLY A 130 -13.40 14.88 3.78
N LYS A 131 -13.15 13.94 4.71
CA LYS A 131 -12.60 14.25 6.05
C LYS A 131 -11.13 14.64 5.97
N TRP A 132 -10.34 13.96 5.14
CA TRP A 132 -8.93 14.28 4.94
C TRP A 132 -8.74 15.65 4.28
N LEU A 133 -9.54 15.98 3.28
CA LEU A 133 -9.49 17.26 2.56
C LEU A 133 -9.96 18.45 3.41
N ALA A 134 -10.70 18.21 4.49
CA ALA A 134 -11.09 19.26 5.44
C ALA A 134 -9.92 19.74 6.31
N ILE A 135 -8.80 18.99 6.35
CA ILE A 135 -7.59 19.37 7.08
C ILE A 135 -6.77 20.32 6.20
N PRO A 136 -6.27 21.46 6.74
CA PRO A 136 -5.38 22.34 6.00
C PRO A 136 -4.17 21.58 5.46
N GLY A 137 -3.89 21.70 4.16
CA GLY A 137 -2.88 20.90 3.46
C GLY A 137 -1.49 20.97 4.10
N THR A 138 -1.05 22.15 4.57
CA THR A 138 0.24 22.30 5.26
C THR A 138 0.36 21.48 6.55
N ILE A 139 -0.75 21.26 7.25
CA ILE A 139 -0.80 20.48 8.49
C ILE A 139 -0.84 18.98 8.16
N ASN A 140 -1.64 18.60 7.16
CA ASN A 140 -1.72 17.22 6.71
C ASN A 140 -0.36 16.74 6.17
N ASP A 141 0.28 17.55 5.32
CA ASP A 141 1.60 17.26 4.75
C ASP A 141 2.64 17.04 5.85
N ALA A 142 2.68 17.93 6.84
CA ALA A 142 3.63 17.82 7.95
C ALA A 142 3.42 16.53 8.77
N ASN A 143 2.17 16.13 8.99
CA ASN A 143 1.85 14.91 9.73
C ASN A 143 2.16 13.65 8.93
N VAL A 144 1.80 13.62 7.64
CA VAL A 144 2.08 12.49 6.75
C VAL A 144 3.59 12.31 6.59
N VAL A 145 4.34 13.38 6.33
CA VAL A 145 5.81 13.36 6.25
C VAL A 145 6.44 12.99 7.59
N GLY A 146 5.90 13.49 8.71
CA GLY A 146 6.38 13.12 10.06
C GLY A 146 6.15 11.66 10.40
N CYS A 147 5.03 11.06 9.98
CA CYS A 147 4.73 9.63 10.16
C CYS A 147 5.58 8.73 9.26
N LEU A 148 6.06 9.23 8.12
CA LEU A 148 7.09 8.56 7.31
C LEU A 148 8.47 8.52 7.99
N GLY A 149 8.57 9.02 9.23
CA GLY A 149 9.75 9.06 10.09
C GLY A 149 10.68 7.86 9.89
N CYS A 150 11.70 8.08 9.05
CA CYS A 150 12.86 7.25 8.68
C CYS A 150 13.33 7.49 7.22
N LEU A 151 12.63 8.27 6.39
CA LEU A 151 13.10 8.67 5.05
C LEU A 151 13.80 10.05 4.98
N GLU A 152 14.18 10.66 6.11
CA GLU A 152 15.01 11.87 6.12
C GLU A 152 16.49 11.49 6.01
N SER A 153 17.27 12.02 5.06
CA SER A 153 17.58 13.46 5.10
C SER A 153 17.95 14.14 3.78
N GLU A 154 17.99 13.48 2.61
CA GLU A 154 18.43 14.18 1.37
C GLU A 154 17.55 13.97 0.12
N LEU A 155 16.82 12.85 -0.01
CA LEU A 155 16.20 12.53 -1.33
C LEU A 155 14.88 13.25 -1.65
N ILE A 156 14.12 13.66 -0.63
CA ILE A 156 12.75 14.18 -0.83
C ILE A 156 12.72 15.71 -0.96
N CYS A 157 13.66 16.43 -0.31
CA CYS A 157 13.77 17.89 -0.47
C CYS A 157 14.48 18.29 -1.78
N ASP A 158 15.52 17.57 -2.20
CA ASP A 158 16.41 18.02 -3.30
C ASP A 158 15.91 17.67 -4.71
N ARG A 159 14.80 16.94 -4.87
CA ARG A 159 14.27 16.56 -6.20
C ARG A 159 13.08 17.37 -6.70
N LEU A 160 12.67 18.41 -5.98
CA LEU A 160 11.50 19.23 -6.35
C LEU A 160 11.73 20.76 -6.22
N VAL A 161 12.99 21.20 -6.29
CA VAL A 161 13.35 22.59 -6.62
C VAL A 161 14.10 22.60 -7.95
#